data_AF-A0AAN9VQK8-F1
#
_entry.id   AF-A0AAN9VQK8-F1
#
_cell.length_a   1.000
_cell.length_b   1.000
_cell.length_c   1.000
_cell.angle_alpha   90.00
_cell.angle_beta   90.00
_cell.angle_gamma   90.00
#
_symmetry.space_group_name_H-M   'P 1'
#
loop_
_entity.id
_entity.type
_entity.pdbx_description
1 polymer ?
#
loop_
_entity_poly.entity_id
_entity_poly.type
_entity_poly.pdbx_seq_one_letter_code
_entity_poly.pdbx_strand_id
1 'polypeptide(L)'
;MASLMESYEQQYAVLTADITAKIGKLSNAHGVDKKSLVLDVERHIEEAQELLEQMELEVREVEAASRPRLRTRVDSYRAELGRLSQEFMKVRSPPFQDGFFGQDDLYGTGVSMNDEQKLRLLDNTERMERTGRNLSTGYRIILETEDIGSQVLQELSAQRETIQKSRSRLRETDAELGRSTRLLSGMVMRSMQHRFILFGVALVFLIVIIVAITLTVSKYT
;
A
#
# COMPACT_ATOMS: atom_id res chain seq x y z
N MET A 1 -2.07 -24.86 3.15
CA MET A 1 -1.15 -24.18 2.22
C MET A 1 -1.40 -22.70 2.40
N ALA A 2 -0.46 -21.98 3.03
CA ALA A 2 -0.51 -20.52 3.09
C ALA A 2 -0.55 -19.98 1.65
N SER A 3 -1.35 -18.95 1.38
CA SER A 3 -1.35 -18.34 0.05
C SER A 3 0.04 -17.75 -0.21
N LEU A 4 0.49 -17.74 -1.47
CA LEU A 4 1.80 -17.19 -1.85
C LEU A 4 1.96 -15.75 -1.35
N MET A 5 0.85 -15.00 -1.37
CA MET A 5 0.73 -13.67 -0.77
C MET A 5 1.03 -13.62 0.74
N GLU A 6 0.54 -14.59 1.52
CA GLU A 6 0.80 -14.65 2.97
C GLU A 6 2.28 -14.93 3.28
N SER A 7 2.95 -15.72 2.43
CA SER A 7 4.41 -15.94 2.51
C SER A 7 5.20 -14.65 2.23
N TYR A 8 4.82 -13.88 1.22
CA TYR A 8 5.46 -12.59 0.93
C TYR A 8 5.21 -11.56 2.04
N GLU A 9 4.00 -11.51 2.60
CA GLU A 9 3.69 -10.65 3.75
C GLU A 9 4.56 -10.99 4.96
N GLN A 10 4.75 -12.28 5.24
CA GLN A 10 5.59 -12.72 6.35
C GLN A 10 7.06 -12.35 6.13
N GLN A 11 7.60 -12.56 4.92
CA GLN A 11 8.97 -12.17 4.58
C GLN A 11 9.16 -10.65 4.68
N TYR A 12 8.21 -9.87 4.14
CA TYR A 12 8.23 -8.42 4.23
C TYR A 12 8.24 -7.94 5.69
N ALA A 13 7.41 -8.51 6.55
CA ALA A 13 7.34 -8.15 7.97
C ALA A 13 8.65 -8.43 8.74
N VAL A 14 9.33 -9.54 8.42
CA VAL A 14 10.66 -9.83 8.99
C VAL A 14 11.68 -8.82 8.50
N LEU A 15 11.65 -8.50 7.21
CA LEU A 15 12.60 -7.56 6.61
C LEU A 15 12.45 -6.14 7.16
N THR A 16 11.22 -5.63 7.30
CA THR A 16 10.97 -4.29 7.86
C THR A 16 11.35 -4.21 9.34
N ALA A 17 11.14 -5.28 10.11
CA ALA A 17 11.60 -5.36 11.49
C ALA A 17 13.14 -5.29 11.57
N ASP A 18 13.84 -6.03 10.70
CA ASP A 18 15.31 -6.01 10.62
C ASP A 18 15.84 -4.64 10.17
N ILE A 19 15.21 -4.00 9.17
CA ILE A 19 15.54 -2.65 8.73
C ILE A 19 15.40 -1.67 9.91
N THR A 20 14.27 -1.71 10.61
CA THR A 20 14.00 -0.83 11.76
C THR A 20 15.04 -1.04 12.87
N ALA A 21 15.34 -2.29 13.22
CA ALA A 21 16.33 -2.62 14.24
C ALA A 21 17.75 -2.17 13.85
N LYS A 22 18.14 -2.34 12.57
CA LYS A 22 19.43 -1.90 12.06
C LYS A 22 19.53 -0.38 11.96
N ILE A 23 18.45 0.34 11.61
CA ILE A 23 18.39 1.82 11.65
C ILE A 23 18.61 2.32 13.10
N GLY A 24 17.96 1.68 14.08
CA GLY A 24 18.17 2.01 15.50
C GLY A 24 19.61 1.78 15.96
N LYS A 25 20.25 0.69 15.52
CA LYS A 25 21.68 0.42 15.77
C LYS A 25 22.59 1.41 15.06
N LEU A 26 22.24 1.81 13.84
CA LEU A 26 23.01 2.76 13.02
C LEU A 26 23.11 4.14 13.68
N SER A 27 22.09 4.55 14.44
CA SER A 27 22.12 5.79 15.21
C SER A 27 23.24 5.84 16.26
N ASN A 28 23.72 4.68 16.72
CA ASN A 28 24.73 4.56 17.76
C ASN A 28 26.06 3.97 17.24
N ALA A 29 26.14 3.61 15.95
CA ALA A 29 27.31 2.98 15.35
C ALA A 29 28.28 4.02 14.75
N HIS A 30 29.58 3.77 14.85
CA HIS A 30 30.64 4.64 14.32
C HIS A 30 31.66 3.87 13.47
N GLY A 31 32.36 4.56 12.57
CA GLY A 31 33.49 4.00 11.83
C GLY A 31 33.12 2.92 10.80
N VAL A 32 33.89 1.82 10.77
CA VAL A 32 33.78 0.73 9.78
C VAL A 32 32.48 -0.06 9.94
N ASP A 33 32.03 -0.26 11.17
CA ASP A 33 30.77 -0.95 11.49
C ASP A 33 29.56 -0.14 11.00
N LYS A 34 29.62 1.19 11.05
CA LYS A 34 28.58 2.05 10.47
C LYS A 34 28.46 1.81 8.96
N LYS A 35 29.57 1.66 8.25
CA LYS A 35 29.58 1.47 6.79
C LYS A 35 29.03 0.10 6.38
N SER A 36 29.35 -0.97 7.12
CA SER A 36 28.77 -2.30 6.87
C SER A 36 27.27 -2.33 7.18
N LEU A 37 26.85 -1.72 8.29
CA LEU A 37 25.43 -1.57 8.64
C LEU A 37 24.63 -0.77 7.59
N VAL A 38 25.21 0.27 7.00
CA VAL A 38 24.59 1.03 5.89
C VAL A 38 24.35 0.13 4.68
N LEU A 39 25.36 -0.59 4.22
CA LEU A 39 25.24 -1.50 3.07
C LEU A 39 24.21 -2.60 3.31
N ASP A 40 24.19 -3.14 4.54
CA ASP A 40 23.23 -4.15 4.96
C ASP A 40 21.78 -3.65 4.93
N VAL A 41 21.55 -2.41 5.37
CA VAL A 41 20.21 -1.79 5.34
C VAL A 41 19.81 -1.44 3.92
N GLU A 42 20.73 -0.95 3.07
CA GLU A 42 20.47 -0.73 1.64
C GLU A 42 20.02 -2.02 0.95
N ARG A 43 20.75 -3.13 1.18
CA ARG A 43 20.39 -4.45 0.64
C ARG A 43 19.00 -4.91 1.10
N HIS A 44 18.69 -4.74 2.39
CA HIS A 44 17.37 -5.11 2.90
C HIS A 44 16.26 -4.20 2.32
N ILE A 45 16.52 -2.92 2.08
CA ILE A 45 15.54 -2.04 1.43
C ILE A 45 15.26 -2.51 0.00
N GLU A 46 16.29 -2.89 -0.77
CA GLU A 46 16.15 -3.45 -2.12
C GLU A 46 15.34 -4.76 -2.10
N GLU A 47 15.68 -5.70 -1.20
CA GLU A 47 14.94 -6.96 -1.03
C GLU A 47 13.45 -6.72 -0.64
N ALA A 48 13.15 -5.70 0.17
CA ALA A 48 11.77 -5.32 0.49
C ALA A 48 11.03 -4.73 -0.72
N GLN A 49 11.72 -4.01 -1.60
CA GLN A 49 11.15 -3.50 -2.84
C GLN A 49 10.82 -4.65 -3.80
N GLU A 50 11.71 -5.62 -3.98
CA GLU A 50 11.46 -6.81 -4.79
C GLU A 50 10.25 -7.60 -4.28
N LEU A 51 10.12 -7.78 -2.95
CA LEU A 51 8.96 -8.44 -2.35
C LEU A 51 7.66 -7.64 -2.58
N LEU A 52 7.70 -6.31 -2.57
CA LEU A 52 6.54 -5.48 -2.91
C LEU A 52 6.13 -5.66 -4.37
N GLU A 53 7.08 -5.71 -5.30
CA GLU A 53 6.79 -5.98 -6.71
C GLU A 53 6.16 -7.37 -6.90
N GLN A 54 6.68 -8.40 -6.21
CA GLN A 54 6.10 -9.74 -6.24
C GLN A 54 4.68 -9.78 -5.66
N MET A 55 4.42 -9.05 -4.57
CA MET A 55 3.07 -8.91 -4.02
C MET A 55 2.13 -8.18 -5.00
N GLU A 56 2.59 -7.17 -5.73
CA GLU A 56 1.78 -6.49 -6.74
C GLU A 56 1.42 -7.40 -7.93
N LEU A 57 2.35 -8.25 -8.35
CA LEU A 57 2.10 -9.26 -9.39
C LEU A 57 1.07 -10.27 -8.90
N GLU A 58 1.22 -10.78 -7.68
CA GLU A 58 0.26 -11.72 -7.08
C GLU A 58 -1.14 -11.11 -6.99
N VAL A 59 -1.27 -9.85 -6.56
CA VAL A 59 -2.56 -9.12 -6.51
C VAL A 59 -3.22 -8.99 -7.89
N ARG A 60 -2.44 -9.00 -8.98
CA ARG A 60 -2.99 -9.04 -10.34
C ARG A 60 -3.52 -10.43 -10.71
N GLU A 61 -3.04 -11.51 -10.10
CA GLU A 61 -3.53 -12.86 -10.39
C GLU A 61 -4.77 -13.24 -9.56
N VAL A 62 -5.01 -12.56 -8.43
CA VAL A 62 -6.18 -12.81 -7.57
C VAL A 62 -7.51 -12.32 -8.19
N GLU A 63 -8.58 -13.05 -7.88
CA GLU A 63 -9.97 -12.76 -8.25
C GLU A 63 -10.40 -11.30 -7.96
N ALA A 64 -11.21 -10.74 -8.86
CA ALA A 64 -11.60 -9.33 -8.84
C ALA A 64 -12.30 -8.88 -7.54
N ALA A 65 -12.90 -9.81 -6.79
CA ALA A 65 -13.62 -9.52 -5.54
C ALA A 65 -12.69 -9.16 -4.37
N SER A 66 -11.51 -9.79 -4.24
CA SER A 66 -10.56 -9.55 -3.13
C SER A 66 -9.40 -8.61 -3.52
N ARG A 67 -9.16 -8.43 -4.82
CA ARG A 67 -8.16 -7.52 -5.38
C ARG A 67 -8.13 -6.11 -4.76
N PRO A 68 -9.25 -5.37 -4.57
CA PRO A 68 -9.18 -4.02 -4.01
C PRO A 68 -8.68 -4.00 -2.55
N ARG A 69 -9.03 -5.01 -1.75
CA ARG A 69 -8.57 -5.12 -0.35
C ARG A 69 -7.08 -5.40 -0.28
N LEU A 70 -6.59 -6.33 -1.10
CA LEU A 70 -5.18 -6.71 -1.13
C LEU A 70 -4.31 -5.56 -1.67
N ARG A 71 -4.80 -4.84 -2.69
CA ARG A 71 -4.12 -3.66 -3.24
C ARG A 71 -3.91 -2.57 -2.19
N THR A 72 -4.95 -2.20 -1.44
CA THR A 72 -4.81 -1.23 -0.34
C THR A 72 -3.79 -1.66 0.70
N ARG A 73 -3.63 -2.97 0.92
CA ARG A 73 -2.65 -3.52 1.87
C ARG A 73 -1.22 -3.40 1.33
N VAL A 74 -0.99 -3.75 0.07
CA VAL A 74 0.30 -3.53 -0.60
C VAL A 74 0.67 -2.03 -0.64
N ASP A 75 -0.29 -1.15 -0.90
CA ASP A 75 -0.09 0.30 -0.86
C ASP A 75 0.36 0.78 0.54
N SER A 76 -0.21 0.20 1.61
CA SER A 76 0.20 0.53 2.98
C SER A 76 1.62 0.10 3.30
N TYR A 77 2.04 -1.09 2.82
CA TYR A 77 3.42 -1.57 2.93
C TYR A 77 4.38 -0.70 2.12
N ARG A 78 4.01 -0.27 0.92
CA ARG A 78 4.82 0.67 0.13
C ARG A 78 5.03 1.99 0.87
N ALA A 79 3.98 2.54 1.48
CA ALA A 79 4.08 3.77 2.28
C ALA A 79 4.99 3.58 3.52
N GLU A 80 4.90 2.44 4.19
CA GLU A 80 5.76 2.09 5.33
C GLU A 80 7.23 2.00 4.92
N LEU A 81 7.54 1.28 3.83
CA LEU A 81 8.91 1.17 3.33
C LEU A 81 9.47 2.55 2.96
N GLY A 82 8.65 3.43 2.35
CA GLY A 82 9.04 4.81 2.07
C GLY A 82 9.42 5.61 3.34
N ARG A 83 8.70 5.41 4.45
CA ARG A 83 9.03 6.05 5.73
C ARG A 83 10.34 5.50 6.31
N LEU A 84 10.53 4.18 6.27
CA LEU A 84 11.77 3.54 6.73
C LEU A 84 12.98 4.01 5.92
N SER A 85 12.85 4.14 4.59
CA SER A 85 13.90 4.69 3.73
C SER A 85 14.25 6.14 4.09
N GLN A 86 13.25 6.97 4.40
CA GLN A 86 13.51 8.35 4.87
C GLN A 86 14.21 8.39 6.23
N GLU A 87 13.82 7.54 7.17
CA GLU A 87 14.50 7.43 8.48
C GLU A 87 15.93 6.93 8.33
N PHE A 88 16.16 5.93 7.48
CA PHE A 88 17.50 5.46 7.15
C PHE A 88 18.38 6.59 6.58
N MET A 89 17.84 7.41 5.66
CA MET A 89 18.58 8.54 5.11
C MET A 89 18.94 9.59 6.16
N LYS A 90 18.04 9.89 7.11
CA LYS A 90 18.32 10.81 8.23
C LYS A 90 19.42 10.32 9.18
N VAL A 91 19.56 9.00 9.36
CA VAL A 91 20.59 8.41 10.24
C VAL A 91 21.92 8.19 9.50
N ARG A 92 21.84 7.91 8.19
CA ARG A 92 22.99 7.77 7.30
C ARG A 92 23.68 9.10 7.05
N SER A 93 22.91 10.13 6.68
CA SER A 93 23.41 11.50 6.61
C SER A 93 23.65 11.96 8.06
N PRO A 94 24.91 12.19 8.50
CA PRO A 94 25.09 12.77 9.80
C PRO A 94 24.38 14.13 9.81
N PRO A 95 23.76 14.56 10.93
CA PRO A 95 23.40 15.95 11.05
C PRO A 95 24.66 16.77 10.80
N PHE A 96 24.52 17.79 9.96
CA PHE A 96 25.32 18.98 10.06
C PHE A 96 25.28 19.43 11.54
N GLN A 97 26.26 19.01 12.32
CA GLN A 97 26.48 19.43 13.72
C GLN A 97 27.84 20.14 13.63
N ASP A 98 27.91 21.44 13.39
CA ASP A 98 27.39 22.53 14.21
C ASP A 98 27.62 22.34 15.73
N GLY A 99 28.86 21.94 16.05
CA GLY A 99 29.47 22.14 17.36
C GLY A 99 30.99 22.05 17.20
N PHE A 100 31.79 23.12 17.18
CA PHE A 100 31.85 24.25 18.11
C PHE A 100 31.49 23.82 19.54
N PHE A 101 32.50 23.76 20.41
CA PHE A 101 32.50 23.34 21.83
C PHE A 101 32.88 21.89 22.14
N GLY A 102 34.20 21.64 22.08
CA GLY A 102 34.92 20.70 22.92
C GLY A 102 36.26 21.35 23.28
N GLN A 103 36.27 22.05 24.41
CA GLN A 103 37.37 22.81 24.98
C GLN A 103 38.47 21.89 25.53
N ASP A 104 39.69 22.43 25.56
CA ASP A 104 40.87 21.99 26.31
C ASP A 104 41.46 20.60 25.98
N ASP A 105 42.59 20.61 25.28
CA ASP A 105 43.81 20.12 25.93
C ASP A 105 45.10 20.65 25.29
N LEU A 106 45.93 21.20 26.19
CA LEU A 106 47.39 21.27 26.16
C LEU A 106 48.10 22.32 25.27
N TYR A 107 48.34 23.47 25.90
CA TYR A 107 49.64 24.13 25.84
C TYR A 107 50.77 23.10 26.04
N GLY A 108 51.64 22.93 25.04
CA GLY A 108 52.79 22.05 25.13
C GLY A 108 53.83 22.34 24.05
N THR A 109 54.65 23.36 24.31
CA THR A 109 56.08 23.46 23.99
C THR A 109 56.52 23.22 22.54
N GLY A 110 57.04 24.29 21.93
CA GLY A 110 57.52 24.31 20.55
C GLY A 110 58.55 23.25 20.19
N VAL A 111 58.24 22.47 19.16
CA VAL A 111 59.17 21.76 18.29
C VAL A 111 58.54 21.72 16.87
N SER A 112 59.25 22.25 15.86
CA SER A 112 59.01 22.13 14.40
C SER A 112 57.62 22.46 13.82
N MET A 113 57.35 23.75 13.59
CA MET A 113 56.05 24.28 13.10
C MET A 113 55.70 24.05 11.61
N ASN A 114 56.63 23.67 10.72
CA ASN A 114 56.34 23.68 9.27
C ASN A 114 55.72 22.38 8.72
N ASP A 115 56.20 21.21 9.15
CA ASP A 115 55.72 19.94 8.59
C ASP A 115 54.36 19.53 9.18
N GLU A 116 54.12 19.87 10.44
CA GLU A 116 52.86 19.55 11.14
C GLU A 116 51.69 20.40 10.64
N GLN A 117 51.92 21.69 10.33
CA GLN A 117 50.94 22.53 9.65
C GLN A 117 50.63 22.03 8.24
N LYS A 118 51.64 21.55 7.50
CA LYS A 118 51.47 21.01 6.15
C LYS A 118 50.71 19.69 6.15
N LEU A 119 50.99 18.80 7.10
CA LEU A 119 50.22 17.57 7.32
C LEU A 119 48.77 17.88 7.71
N ARG A 120 48.53 18.87 8.58
CA ARG A 120 47.18 19.30 8.97
C ARG A 120 46.39 19.89 7.81
N LEU A 121 47.05 20.62 6.90
CA LEU A 121 46.40 21.16 5.70
C LEU A 121 46.09 20.04 4.69
N LEU A 122 47.01 19.09 4.48
CA LEU A 122 46.78 17.92 3.63
C LEU A 122 45.64 17.04 4.15
N ASP A 123 45.59 16.77 5.46
CA ASP A 123 44.50 16.01 6.10
C ASP A 123 43.17 16.78 5.98
N ASN A 124 43.17 18.11 6.16
CA ASN A 124 41.99 18.93 5.91
C ASN A 124 41.54 18.90 4.44
N THR A 125 42.46 18.95 3.48
CA THR A 125 42.12 18.87 2.05
C THR A 125 41.59 17.49 1.67
N GLU A 126 42.20 16.41 2.14
CA GLU A 126 41.72 15.04 1.88
C GLU A 126 40.33 14.80 2.51
N ARG A 127 40.10 15.33 3.71
CA ARG A 127 38.79 15.30 4.37
C ARG A 127 37.76 16.15 3.62
N MET A 128 38.15 17.33 3.13
CA MET A 128 37.27 18.19 2.35
C MET A 128 36.88 17.51 1.03
N GLU A 129 37.83 16.88 0.36
CA GLU A 129 37.57 16.18 -0.90
C GLU A 129 36.66 14.96 -0.69
N ARG A 130 36.88 14.18 0.37
CA ARG A 130 35.97 13.09 0.77
C ARG A 130 34.58 13.60 1.13
N THR A 131 34.49 14.71 1.85
CA THR A 131 33.21 15.34 2.21
C THR A 131 32.47 15.84 0.97
N GLY A 132 33.18 16.46 0.04
CA GLY A 132 32.61 16.93 -1.23
C GLY A 132 32.06 15.79 -2.09
N ARG A 133 32.78 14.66 -2.18
CA ARG A 133 32.29 13.47 -2.90
C ARG A 133 31.04 12.88 -2.23
N ASN A 134 31.05 12.71 -0.91
CA ASN A 134 29.91 12.17 -0.18
C ASN A 134 28.69 13.10 -0.25
N LEU A 135 28.89 14.42 -0.25
CA LEU A 135 27.83 15.41 -0.41
C LEU A 135 27.23 15.35 -1.83
N SER A 136 28.06 15.26 -2.86
CA SER A 136 27.62 15.10 -4.25
C SER A 136 26.81 13.82 -4.45
N THR A 137 27.27 12.70 -3.89
CA THR A 137 26.56 11.42 -3.94
C THR A 137 25.24 11.48 -3.16
N GLY A 138 25.24 12.05 -1.95
CA GLY A 138 24.03 12.22 -1.15
C GLY A 138 22.99 13.11 -1.82
N TYR A 139 23.43 14.21 -2.44
CA TYR A 139 22.56 15.13 -3.18
C TYR A 139 21.90 14.44 -4.39
N ARG A 140 22.66 13.65 -5.15
CA ARG A 140 22.11 12.88 -6.28
C ARG A 140 21.06 11.87 -5.82
N ILE A 141 21.33 11.15 -4.73
CA ILE A 141 20.40 10.15 -4.19
C ILE A 141 19.13 10.82 -3.64
N ILE A 142 19.25 12.00 -3.01
CA ILE A 142 18.09 12.78 -2.55
C ILE A 142 17.22 13.20 -3.71
N LEU A 143 17.81 13.71 -4.80
CA LEU A 143 17.05 14.08 -6.00
C LEU A 143 16.34 12.87 -6.61
N GLU A 144 17.01 11.72 -6.67
CA GLU A 144 16.41 10.47 -7.17
C GLU A 144 15.28 9.98 -6.26
N THR A 145 15.44 10.12 -4.93
CA THR A 145 14.40 9.78 -3.95
C THR A 145 13.23 10.77 -3.97
N GLU A 146 13.49 12.05 -4.23
CA GLU A 146 12.48 13.10 -4.40
C GLU A 146 11.65 12.84 -5.66
N ASP A 147 12.29 12.44 -6.76
CA ASP A 147 11.61 12.08 -8.00
C ASP A 147 10.72 10.84 -7.82
N ILE A 148 11.24 9.80 -7.17
CA ILE A 148 10.45 8.61 -6.79
C ILE A 148 9.29 8.99 -5.87
N GLY A 149 9.55 9.82 -4.85
CA GLY A 149 8.51 10.29 -3.92
C GLY A 149 7.42 11.11 -4.61
N SER A 150 7.81 11.98 -5.55
CA SER A 150 6.90 12.78 -6.38
C SER A 150 6.05 11.91 -7.28
N GLN A 151 6.67 10.93 -7.96
CA GLN A 151 5.98 9.99 -8.82
C GLN A 151 4.97 9.14 -8.05
N VAL A 152 5.34 8.68 -6.84
CA VAL A 152 4.44 7.96 -5.93
C VAL A 152 3.26 8.84 -5.50
N LEU A 153 3.50 10.10 -5.11
CA LEU A 153 2.42 11.01 -4.74
C LEU A 153 1.47 11.30 -5.90
N GLN A 154 2.00 11.46 -7.11
CA GLN A 154 1.21 11.70 -8.31
C GLN A 154 0.35 10.47 -8.65
N GLU A 155 0.91 9.26 -8.55
CA GLU A 155 0.19 8.02 -8.80
C GLU A 155 -0.87 7.72 -7.73
N LEU A 156 -0.59 8.03 -6.46
CA LEU A 156 -1.56 7.96 -5.36
C LEU A 156 -2.72 8.96 -5.57
N SER A 157 -2.43 10.16 -6.05
CA SER A 157 -3.45 11.17 -6.38
C SER A 157 -4.34 10.69 -7.54
N ALA A 158 -3.74 10.15 -8.60
CA ALA A 158 -4.47 9.57 -9.73
C ALA A 158 -5.29 8.33 -9.34
N GLN A 159 -4.78 7.49 -8.44
CA GLN A 159 -5.53 6.35 -7.89
C GLN A 159 -6.69 6.82 -7.01
N ARG A 160 -6.52 7.85 -6.17
CA ARG A 160 -7.60 8.43 -5.37
C ARG A 160 -8.75 8.92 -6.26
N GLU A 161 -8.43 9.60 -7.36
CA GLU A 161 -9.42 10.06 -8.34
C GLU A 161 -10.16 8.87 -9.00
N THR A 162 -9.43 7.82 -9.36
CA THR A 162 -10.00 6.61 -9.97
C THR A 162 -10.91 5.85 -9.00
N ILE A 163 -10.53 5.75 -7.73
CA ILE A 163 -11.35 5.14 -6.67
C ILE A 163 -12.60 5.98 -6.41
N GLN A 164 -12.49 7.32 -6.39
CA GLN A 164 -13.65 8.20 -6.25
C GLN A 164 -14.62 8.07 -7.43
N LYS A 165 -14.12 8.01 -8.67
CA LYS A 165 -14.92 7.78 -9.88
C LYS A 165 -15.63 6.41 -9.83
N SER A 166 -14.95 5.37 -9.36
CA SER A 166 -15.53 4.03 -9.23
C SER A 166 -16.61 3.98 -8.14
N ARG A 167 -16.41 4.63 -6.99
CA ARG A 167 -17.43 4.76 -5.94
C ARG A 167 -18.64 5.58 -6.40
N SER A 168 -18.41 6.64 -7.17
CA SER A 168 -19.48 7.44 -7.78
C SER A 168 -20.35 6.59 -8.69
N ARG A 169 -19.73 5.82 -9.61
CA ARG A 169 -20.42 4.90 -10.51
C ARG A 169 -21.20 3.82 -9.75
N LEU A 170 -20.63 3.22 -8.72
CA LEU A 170 -21.35 2.24 -7.88
C LEU A 170 -22.58 2.86 -7.19
N ARG A 171 -22.48 4.08 -6.68
CA ARG A 171 -23.62 4.78 -6.07
C ARG A 171 -24.73 5.12 -7.08
N GLU A 172 -24.34 5.43 -8.31
CA GLU A 172 -25.26 5.68 -9.41
C GLU A 172 -25.94 4.38 -9.87
N THR A 173 -25.19 3.27 -9.95
CA THR A 173 -25.72 1.92 -10.21
C THR A 173 -26.65 1.45 -9.09
N ASP A 174 -26.36 1.71 -7.81
CA ASP A 174 -27.28 1.44 -6.69
C ASP A 174 -28.59 2.23 -6.81
N ALA A 175 -28.53 3.48 -7.26
CA ALA A 175 -29.71 4.30 -7.50
C ALA A 175 -30.55 3.78 -8.69
N GLU A 176 -29.91 3.28 -9.75
CA GLU A 176 -30.60 2.62 -10.87
C GLU A 176 -31.18 1.24 -10.49
N LEU A 177 -30.47 0.46 -9.67
CA LEU A 177 -30.99 -0.80 -9.10
C LEU A 177 -32.22 -0.55 -8.21
N GLY A 178 -32.24 0.54 -7.44
CA GLY A 178 -33.40 0.98 -6.66
C GLY A 178 -34.63 1.32 -7.54
N ARG A 179 -34.41 1.84 -8.75
CA ARG A 179 -35.51 2.10 -9.71
C ARG A 179 -35.98 0.81 -10.40
N SER A 180 -35.06 -0.07 -10.76
CA SER A 180 -35.37 -1.36 -11.40
C SER A 180 -36.10 -2.32 -10.46
N THR A 181 -35.75 -2.36 -9.17
CA THR A 181 -36.45 -3.16 -8.14
C THR A 181 -37.90 -2.68 -7.91
N ARG A 182 -38.16 -1.38 -8.05
CA ARG A 182 -39.51 -0.80 -7.97
C ARG A 182 -40.37 -1.19 -9.17
N LEU A 183 -39.79 -1.21 -10.38
CA LEU A 183 -40.47 -1.67 -11.60
C LEU A 183 -40.72 -3.19 -11.56
N LEU A 184 -39.73 -3.98 -11.13
CA LEU A 184 -39.84 -5.43 -10.96
C LEU A 184 -40.93 -5.80 -9.95
N SER A 185 -40.99 -5.14 -8.79
CA SER A 185 -42.06 -5.37 -7.80
C SER A 185 -43.44 -5.10 -8.39
N GLY A 186 -43.59 -4.08 -9.24
CA GLY A 186 -44.83 -3.80 -9.96
C GLY A 186 -45.21 -4.85 -11.03
N MET A 187 -44.23 -5.53 -11.63
CA MET A 187 -44.48 -6.64 -12.57
C MET A 187 -44.83 -7.94 -11.81
N VAL A 188 -44.15 -8.23 -10.70
CA VAL A 188 -44.42 -9.40 -9.86
C VAL A 188 -45.82 -9.33 -9.24
N MET A 189 -46.23 -8.16 -8.75
CA MET A 189 -47.57 -7.95 -8.18
C MET A 189 -48.68 -8.20 -9.22
N ARG A 190 -48.49 -7.71 -10.46
CA ARG A 190 -49.42 -7.96 -11.58
C ARG A 190 -49.46 -9.43 -11.97
N SER A 191 -48.32 -10.11 -12.00
CA SER A 191 -48.25 -11.55 -12.28
C SER A 191 -49.01 -12.39 -11.25
N MET A 192 -48.92 -12.02 -9.95
CA MET A 192 -49.68 -12.66 -8.88
C MET A 192 -51.19 -12.47 -9.06
N GLN A 193 -51.65 -11.26 -9.41
CA GLN A 193 -53.08 -11.00 -9.67
C GLN A 193 -53.63 -11.87 -10.81
N HIS A 194 -52.90 -11.99 -11.92
CA HIS A 194 -53.32 -12.86 -13.03
C HIS A 194 -53.44 -14.33 -12.62
N ARG A 195 -52.52 -14.83 -11.78
CA ARG A 195 -52.61 -16.19 -11.23
C ARG A 195 -53.87 -16.39 -10.39
N PHE A 196 -54.20 -15.44 -9.50
CA PHE A 196 -55.40 -15.55 -8.67
C PHE A 196 -56.71 -15.51 -9.49
N ILE A 197 -56.79 -14.64 -10.50
CA ILE A 197 -57.96 -14.58 -11.40
C ILE A 197 -58.13 -15.92 -12.13
N LEU A 198 -57.03 -16.51 -12.62
CA LEU A 198 -57.08 -17.77 -13.35
C LEU A 198 -57.54 -18.93 -12.44
N PHE A 199 -57.06 -19.00 -11.20
CA PHE A 199 -57.57 -19.97 -10.21
C PHE A 199 -59.06 -19.75 -9.88
N GLY A 200 -59.51 -18.49 -9.77
CA GLY A 200 -60.92 -18.18 -9.53
C GLY A 200 -61.84 -18.64 -10.66
N VAL A 201 -61.45 -18.38 -11.93
CA VAL A 201 -62.22 -18.84 -13.10
C VAL A 201 -62.26 -20.37 -13.17
N ALA A 202 -61.14 -21.04 -12.91
CA ALA A 202 -61.09 -22.51 -12.88
C ALA A 202 -62.01 -23.10 -11.79
N LEU A 203 -62.07 -22.48 -10.62
CA LEU A 203 -62.96 -22.89 -9.52
C LEU A 203 -64.44 -22.78 -9.92
N VAL A 204 -64.83 -21.67 -10.56
CA VAL A 204 -66.21 -21.45 -11.02
C VAL A 204 -66.61 -22.51 -12.04
N PHE A 205 -65.75 -22.79 -13.03
CA PHE A 205 -66.02 -23.85 -14.01
C PHE A 205 -66.20 -25.22 -13.34
N LEU A 206 -65.38 -25.54 -12.34
CA LEU A 206 -65.48 -26.80 -11.61
C LEU A 206 -66.81 -26.92 -10.86
N ILE A 207 -67.27 -25.84 -10.22
CA ILE A 207 -68.58 -25.79 -9.54
C ILE A 207 -69.71 -26.01 -10.55
N VAL A 208 -69.67 -25.34 -11.70
CA VAL A 208 -70.70 -25.51 -12.75
C VAL A 208 -70.76 -26.95 -13.25
N ILE A 209 -69.61 -27.59 -13.46
CA ILE A 209 -69.54 -29.01 -13.87
C ILE A 209 -70.17 -29.91 -12.80
N ILE A 210 -69.85 -29.70 -11.52
CA ILE A 210 -70.43 -30.49 -10.42
C ILE A 210 -71.95 -30.31 -10.40
N VAL A 211 -72.45 -29.07 -10.47
CA VAL A 211 -73.89 -28.79 -10.49
C VAL A 211 -74.56 -29.47 -11.68
N ALA A 212 -73.98 -29.36 -12.87
CA ALA A 212 -74.52 -30.00 -14.07
C ALA A 212 -74.62 -31.52 -13.91
N ILE A 213 -73.61 -32.17 -13.33
CA ILE A 213 -73.63 -33.61 -13.06
C ILE A 213 -74.75 -33.95 -12.06
N THR A 214 -74.88 -33.20 -10.96
CA THR A 214 -75.93 -33.46 -9.95
C THR A 214 -77.34 -33.31 -10.52
N LEU A 215 -77.59 -32.30 -11.35
CA LEU A 215 -78.88 -32.12 -12.02
C LEU A 215 -79.15 -33.22 -13.04
N THR A 216 -78.13 -33.68 -13.75
CA THR A 216 -78.27 -34.76 -14.74
C THR A 216 -78.59 -36.08 -14.04
N VAL A 217 -77.88 -36.42 -12.97
CA VAL A 217 -78.15 -37.62 -12.15
C VAL A 217 -79.55 -37.57 -11.53
N SER A 218 -79.95 -36.42 -10.98
CA SER A 218 -81.30 -36.24 -10.42
C SER A 218 -82.42 -36.29 -11.45
N LYS A 219 -82.14 -36.06 -12.75
CA LYS A 219 -83.14 -36.11 -13.81
C LYS A 219 -83.30 -37.52 -14.41
N TYR A 220 -82.31 -38.39 -14.22
CA TYR A 220 -82.31 -39.78 -14.70
C TYR A 220 -82.65 -40.81 -13.61
N THR A 221 -82.78 -40.37 -12.36
CA THR A 221 -83.30 -41.17 -11.23
C THR A 221 -84.75 -40.80 -10.98
#